data_AF-A0A439CNX0-F1
#
_entry.id   AF-A0A439CNX0-F1
#
_cell.length_a   1.000
_cell.length_b   1.000
_cell.length_c   1.000
_cell.angle_alpha   90.00
_cell.angle_beta   90.00
_cell.angle_gamma   90.00
#
_symmetry.space_group_name_H-M   'P 1'
#
loop_
_entity.id
_entity.type
_entity.pdbx_description
1 polymer ?
#
loop_
_entity_poly.entity_id
_entity_poly.type
_entity_poly.pdbx_seq_one_letter_code
_entity_poly.pdbx_strand_id
1 'polypeptide(L)'
;MLPDFATPDSCEEEEEEEEEEALLAAENPGGGDGEEPVDFASDLDLSIADIKSGGYSGIPAPSAPRPSLRMVPRTGRTVYVKNNVDVARSFKLLAIQVAQNRLRRDSQQQKFHERGGKKRKRLESERWRKRFQKGFKATVSRVRELTAQGW
;
A
#
# COMPACT_ATOMS: atom_id res chain seq x y z
N MET A 1 -24.17 8.23 27.50
CA MET A 1 -23.48 9.45 27.05
C MET A 1 -22.01 9.27 27.36
N LEU A 2 -21.21 8.97 26.34
CA LEU A 2 -19.74 9.02 26.35
C LEU A 2 -19.36 10.11 25.35
N PRO A 3 -18.38 10.99 25.63
CA PRO A 3 -17.95 12.00 24.68
C PRO A 3 -17.08 11.36 23.58
N ASP A 4 -17.30 11.82 22.34
CA ASP A 4 -16.52 11.49 21.15
C ASP A 4 -15.08 12.02 21.29
N PHE A 5 -14.11 11.12 21.12
CA PHE A 5 -12.70 11.48 21.01
C PHE A 5 -12.43 11.83 19.54
N ALA A 6 -12.28 13.12 19.25
CA ALA A 6 -11.89 13.60 17.94
C ALA A 6 -10.47 13.09 17.62
N THR A 7 -10.33 12.33 16.53
CA THR A 7 -9.03 12.07 15.89
C THR A 7 -8.54 13.35 15.25
N PRO A 8 -7.30 13.82 15.51
CA PRO A 8 -6.73 14.94 14.80
C PRO A 8 -6.57 14.64 13.30
N ASP A 9 -6.72 15.71 12.52
CA ASP A 9 -6.75 15.76 11.07
C ASP A 9 -5.36 15.45 10.52
N SER A 10 -5.23 14.39 9.72
CA SER A 10 -3.96 13.86 9.20
C SER A 10 -3.31 14.75 8.14
N CYS A 11 -3.80 15.98 7.98
CA CYS A 11 -3.41 16.92 6.93
C CYS A 11 -2.50 18.04 7.47
N GLU A 12 -2.50 18.29 8.79
CA GLU A 12 -1.65 19.32 9.43
C GLU A 12 -0.27 18.77 9.83
N GLU A 13 -0.12 17.44 9.96
CA GLU A 13 1.16 16.81 10.34
C GLU A 13 2.19 16.78 9.19
N GLU A 14 1.77 16.85 7.92
CA GLU A 14 2.71 16.83 6.77
C GLU A 14 3.26 18.21 6.39
N GLU A 15 2.68 19.31 6.88
CA GLU A 15 3.22 20.66 6.65
C GLU A 15 4.33 21.02 7.68
N GLU A 16 4.31 20.43 8.88
CA GLU A 16 5.34 20.66 9.90
C GLU A 16 6.65 19.88 9.62
N GLU A 17 6.58 18.72 8.95
CA GLU A 17 7.78 17.93 8.59
C GLU A 17 8.61 18.57 7.45
N GLU A 18 8.00 19.30 6.51
CA GLU A 18 8.73 20.00 5.44
C GLU A 18 9.48 21.26 5.95
N GLU A 19 8.99 21.92 7.01
CA GLU A 19 9.66 23.09 7.59
C GLU A 19 10.88 22.73 8.46
N GLU A 20 10.87 21.58 9.14
CA GLU A 20 12.03 21.09 9.91
C GLU A 20 13.19 20.62 9.01
N GLU A 21 12.90 20.02 7.84
CA GLU A 21 13.94 19.59 6.89
C GLU A 21 14.68 20.78 6.26
N ALA A 22 14.00 21.93 6.08
CA ALA A 22 14.60 23.14 5.53
C ALA A 22 15.56 23.86 6.50
N LEU A 23 15.37 23.71 7.82
CA LEU A 23 16.23 24.33 8.84
C LEU A 23 17.55 23.57 9.08
N LEU A 24 17.62 22.28 8.72
CA LEU A 24 18.83 21.47 8.84
C LEU A 24 19.83 21.66 7.68
N ALA A 25 19.46 22.41 6.64
CA ALA A 25 20.30 22.66 5.47
C ALA A 25 21.21 23.90 5.58
N ALA A 26 21.15 24.67 6.68
CA ALA A 26 21.76 26.00 6.78
C ALA A 26 22.88 26.15 7.83
N GLU A 27 23.57 25.08 8.23
CA GLU A 27 24.84 25.19 8.95
C GLU A 27 25.89 24.26 8.37
N ASN A 28 26.79 24.82 7.56
CA ASN A 28 28.18 24.38 7.46
C ASN A 28 29.04 25.53 6.91
N PRO A 29 29.61 26.40 7.76
CA PRO A 29 30.69 27.27 7.33
C PRO A 29 31.97 26.42 7.19
N GLY A 30 32.57 26.44 6.00
CA GLY A 30 33.74 25.65 5.66
C GLY A 30 34.98 25.90 6.53
N GLY A 31 35.87 24.91 6.58
CA GLY A 31 37.19 25.06 7.20
C GLY A 31 38.10 23.85 6.97
N GLY A 32 39.15 24.08 6.16
CA GLY A 32 40.50 23.58 6.43
C GLY A 32 40.87 22.19 5.91
N ASP A 33 41.53 22.18 4.76
CA ASP A 33 42.33 21.06 4.28
C ASP A 33 43.54 20.87 5.21
N GLY A 34 43.59 19.75 5.91
CA GLY A 34 44.67 19.37 6.82
C GLY A 34 44.72 17.85 6.98
N GLU A 35 45.23 17.15 5.97
CA GLU A 35 45.57 15.73 6.06
C GLU A 35 46.75 15.54 7.02
N GLU A 36 46.48 15.16 8.27
CA GLU A 36 47.46 14.52 9.15
C GLU A 36 47.47 13.01 8.84
N PRO A 37 48.64 12.37 8.67
CA PRO A 37 48.70 10.94 8.38
C PRO A 37 48.22 10.14 9.59
N VAL A 38 47.09 9.45 9.41
CA VAL A 38 46.56 8.47 10.35
C VAL A 38 47.53 7.29 10.48
N ASP A 39 48.15 7.13 11.66
CA ASP A 39 48.97 5.97 11.98
C ASP A 39 48.06 4.76 12.29
N PHE A 40 47.65 4.08 11.23
CA PHE A 40 46.73 2.93 11.23
C PHE A 40 47.19 1.73 12.08
N ALA A 41 48.43 1.74 12.59
CA ALA A 41 49.01 0.64 13.34
C ALA A 41 48.64 0.63 14.84
N SER A 42 48.03 1.69 15.37
CA SER A 42 47.84 1.86 16.82
C SER A 42 46.46 1.48 17.38
N ASP A 43 45.50 1.04 16.54
CA ASP A 43 44.10 0.86 16.94
C ASP A 43 43.60 -0.62 16.90
N LEU A 44 44.51 -1.59 16.89
CA LEU A 44 44.19 -3.01 17.03
C LEU A 44 44.66 -3.56 18.38
N ASP A 45 44.05 -3.10 19.47
CA ASP A 45 44.14 -3.81 20.76
C ASP A 45 43.13 -4.98 20.78
N LEU A 46 43.45 -6.03 20.01
CA LEU A 46 42.68 -7.27 19.99
C LEU A 46 43.16 -8.19 21.10
N SER A 47 42.52 -8.11 22.26
CA SER A 47 42.87 -8.94 23.41
C SER A 47 42.45 -10.40 23.18
N ILE A 48 43.32 -11.34 23.55
CA ILE A 48 43.03 -12.79 23.48
C ILE A 48 41.87 -13.21 24.41
N ALA A 49 41.50 -12.34 25.36
CA ALA A 49 40.36 -12.54 26.25
C ALA A 49 39.02 -12.42 25.50
N ASP A 50 38.94 -11.57 24.47
CA ASP A 50 37.73 -11.36 23.66
C ASP A 50 37.42 -12.56 22.74
N ILE A 51 38.42 -13.40 22.45
CA ILE A 51 38.25 -14.65 21.68
C ILE A 51 37.73 -15.79 22.57
N LYS A 52 38.06 -15.79 23.87
CA LYS A 52 37.65 -16.83 24.83
C LYS A 52 36.30 -16.56 25.47
N SER A 53 35.92 -15.29 25.64
CA SER A 53 34.55 -14.89 25.92
C SER A 53 33.77 -15.01 24.61
N GLY A 54 32.88 -15.99 24.48
CA GLY A 54 32.03 -16.16 23.29
C GLY A 54 31.03 -15.02 23.09
N GLY A 55 31.52 -13.79 22.95
CA GLY A 55 30.81 -12.52 22.91
C GLY A 55 30.20 -12.19 21.56
N TYR A 56 29.66 -13.19 20.86
CA TYR A 56 28.72 -12.99 19.75
C TYR A 56 27.33 -13.52 20.14
N SER A 57 26.88 -13.22 21.36
CA SER A 57 25.52 -13.52 21.84
C SER A 57 24.45 -12.58 21.30
N GLY A 58 24.81 -11.65 20.40
CA GLY A 58 23.90 -10.68 19.78
C GLY A 58 23.50 -10.97 18.33
N ILE A 59 24.08 -12.00 17.69
CA ILE A 59 23.63 -12.41 16.35
C ILE A 59 22.48 -13.40 16.53
N PRO A 60 21.22 -13.05 16.18
CA PRO A 60 20.16 -14.04 16.17
C PRO A 60 20.54 -15.15 15.19
N ALA A 61 20.39 -16.41 15.63
CA ALA A 61 20.60 -17.57 14.77
C ALA A 61 19.89 -17.35 13.42
N PRO A 62 20.49 -17.73 12.28
CA PRO A 62 19.92 -17.42 10.97
C PRO A 62 18.50 -17.98 10.89
N SER A 63 17.51 -17.09 10.92
CA SER A 63 16.10 -17.44 10.72
C SER A 63 16.00 -18.19 9.41
N ALA A 64 15.41 -19.39 9.42
CA ALA A 64 15.23 -20.21 8.23
C ALA A 64 14.74 -19.34 7.05
N PRO A 65 15.30 -19.54 5.83
CA PRO A 65 14.95 -18.71 4.68
C PRO A 65 13.44 -18.79 4.46
N ARG A 66 12.75 -17.65 4.55
CA ARG A 66 11.32 -17.58 4.27
C ARG A 66 11.10 -18.09 2.85
N PRO A 67 10.14 -19.01 2.61
CA PRO A 67 9.90 -19.50 1.27
C PRO A 67 9.54 -18.31 0.36
N SER A 68 10.25 -18.17 -0.75
CA SER A 68 10.00 -17.08 -1.70
C SER A 68 8.59 -17.22 -2.25
N LEU A 69 7.75 -16.20 -2.04
CA LEU A 69 6.39 -16.18 -2.57
C LEU A 69 6.44 -16.05 -4.10
N ARG A 70 5.70 -16.91 -4.80
CA ARG A 70 5.58 -16.83 -6.26
C ARG A 70 4.67 -15.64 -6.63
N MET A 71 5.28 -14.50 -6.94
CA MET A 71 4.58 -13.28 -7.38
C MET A 71 4.24 -13.35 -8.88
N VAL A 72 3.27 -14.20 -9.23
CA VAL A 72 2.75 -14.32 -10.60
C VAL A 72 1.34 -13.70 -10.64
N PRO A 73 0.86 -13.21 -11.79
CA PRO A 73 -0.52 -12.69 -11.91
C PRO A 73 -1.63 -13.68 -11.48
N ARG A 74 -1.30 -14.97 -11.32
CA ARG A 74 -2.20 -16.00 -10.79
C ARG A 74 -2.49 -15.83 -9.30
N THR A 75 -1.57 -15.25 -8.52
CA THR A 75 -1.65 -15.16 -7.06
C THR A 75 -2.88 -14.38 -6.57
N GLY A 76 -3.31 -13.34 -7.31
CA GLY A 76 -4.55 -12.59 -7.01
C GLY A 76 -5.84 -13.27 -7.46
N ARG A 77 -5.76 -14.45 -8.08
CA ARG A 77 -6.90 -15.23 -8.64
C ARG A 77 -6.97 -16.63 -8.03
N THR A 78 -6.28 -16.87 -6.92
CA THR A 78 -6.25 -18.14 -6.19
C THR A 78 -7.01 -18.01 -4.89
N VAL A 79 -7.95 -18.92 -4.65
CA VAL A 79 -8.65 -19.08 -3.36
C VAL A 79 -8.23 -20.42 -2.79
N TYR A 80 -7.64 -20.42 -1.60
CA TYR A 80 -7.28 -21.64 -0.90
C TYR A 80 -8.53 -22.23 -0.22
N VAL A 81 -8.81 -23.50 -0.50
CA VAL A 81 -9.88 -24.24 0.18
C VAL A 81 -9.35 -24.65 1.56
N LYS A 82 -9.99 -24.16 2.63
CA LYS A 82 -9.68 -24.52 4.02
C LYS A 82 -10.81 -25.38 4.58
N ASN A 83 -10.55 -26.09 5.67
CA ASN A 83 -11.52 -27.00 6.33
C ASN A 83 -12.87 -26.33 6.66
N ASN A 84 -12.89 -25.01 6.87
CA ASN A 84 -14.09 -24.24 7.21
C ASN A 84 -14.90 -23.74 5.99
N VAL A 85 -14.42 -24.00 4.77
CA VAL A 85 -15.01 -23.48 3.52
C VAL A 85 -15.11 -24.62 2.51
N ASP A 86 -16.34 -25.05 2.24
CA ASP A 86 -16.63 -26.02 1.19
C ASP A 86 -16.14 -25.54 -0.19
N VAL A 87 -15.86 -26.49 -1.08
CA VAL A 87 -15.42 -26.27 -2.46
C VAL A 87 -16.43 -25.41 -3.22
N ALA A 88 -17.73 -25.65 -3.05
CA ALA A 88 -18.76 -24.84 -3.70
C ALA A 88 -18.73 -23.37 -3.25
N ARG A 89 -18.45 -23.13 -1.96
CA ARG A 89 -18.28 -21.77 -1.43
C ARG A 89 -17.00 -21.12 -1.97
N SER A 90 -15.92 -21.89 -2.08
CA SER A 90 -14.66 -21.44 -2.66
C SER A 90 -14.81 -20.96 -4.10
N PHE A 91 -15.60 -21.67 -4.92
CA PHE A 91 -15.90 -21.21 -6.29
C PHE A 91 -16.68 -19.90 -6.33
N LYS A 92 -17.63 -19.68 -5.41
CA LYS A 92 -18.35 -18.40 -5.30
C LYS A 92 -17.42 -17.25 -4.93
N LEU A 93 -16.50 -17.48 -3.98
CA LEU A 93 -15.48 -16.51 -3.59
C LEU A 93 -14.58 -16.16 -4.78
N LEU A 94 -14.12 -17.17 -5.52
CA LEU A 94 -13.34 -16.96 -6.73
C LEU A 94 -14.11 -16.14 -7.78
N ALA A 95 -15.40 -16.42 -7.98
CA ALA A 95 -16.23 -15.68 -8.93
C ALA A 95 -16.37 -14.19 -8.55
N ILE A 96 -16.52 -13.89 -7.25
CA ILE A 96 -16.57 -12.52 -6.72
C ILE A 96 -15.24 -11.81 -6.98
N GLN A 97 -14.11 -12.44 -6.66
CA GLN A 97 -12.78 -11.85 -6.88
C GLN A 97 -12.53 -11.55 -8.37
N VAL A 98 -12.90 -12.48 -9.26
CA VAL A 98 -12.79 -12.30 -10.72
C VAL A 98 -13.66 -11.14 -11.21
N ALA A 99 -14.86 -10.97 -10.64
CA ALA A 99 -15.78 -9.89 -10.98
C ALA A 99 -15.31 -8.52 -10.48
N GLN A 100 -14.79 -8.44 -9.25
CA GLN A 100 -14.21 -7.20 -8.68
C GLN A 100 -13.06 -6.68 -9.53
N ASN A 101 -12.19 -7.58 -9.99
CA ASN A 101 -11.06 -7.26 -10.88
C ASN A 101 -11.47 -7.05 -12.35
N ARG A 102 -12.76 -7.18 -12.69
CA ARG A 102 -13.32 -6.94 -14.05
C ARG A 102 -12.69 -7.78 -15.17
N LEU A 103 -12.07 -8.92 -14.85
CA LEU A 103 -11.29 -9.74 -15.79
C LEU A 103 -12.10 -10.23 -16.99
N ARG A 104 -13.36 -10.62 -16.77
CA ARG A 104 -14.25 -11.06 -17.85
C ARG A 104 -14.48 -9.93 -18.86
N ARG A 105 -14.66 -8.71 -18.36
CA ARG A 105 -14.90 -7.53 -19.19
C ARG A 105 -13.65 -7.18 -20.00
N ASP A 106 -12.47 -7.31 -19.41
CA ASP A 106 -11.21 -7.01 -20.09
C ASP A 106 -10.87 -8.07 -21.13
N SER A 107 -11.05 -9.36 -20.80
CA SER A 107 -10.91 -10.46 -21.77
C SER A 107 -11.80 -10.25 -23.00
N GLN A 108 -13.07 -9.85 -22.81
CA GLN A 108 -13.97 -9.56 -23.93
C GLN A 108 -13.55 -8.34 -24.76
N GLN A 109 -13.03 -7.29 -24.11
CA GLN A 109 -12.54 -6.09 -24.79
C GLN A 109 -11.24 -6.34 -25.57
N GLN A 110 -10.39 -7.25 -25.08
CA GLN A 110 -9.11 -7.60 -25.70
C GLN A 110 -9.26 -8.52 -26.92
N LYS A 111 -10.42 -9.18 -27.10
CA LYS A 111 -10.69 -10.05 -28.26
C LYS A 111 -10.48 -9.33 -29.59
N PHE A 112 -10.78 -8.04 -29.65
CA PHE A 112 -10.65 -7.24 -30.86
C PHE A 112 -9.98 -5.90 -30.56
N HIS A 113 -9.16 -5.42 -31.50
CA HIS A 113 -8.57 -4.10 -31.39
C HIS A 113 -9.66 -3.01 -31.47
N GLU A 114 -9.79 -2.22 -30.42
CA GLU A 114 -10.60 -1.01 -30.39
C GLU A 114 -9.74 0.21 -30.72
N ARG A 115 -10.12 0.98 -31.75
CA ARG A 115 -9.44 2.24 -32.09
C ARG A 115 -9.47 3.22 -30.91
N GLY A 116 -8.39 3.96 -30.69
CA GLY A 116 -8.24 4.89 -29.56
C GLY A 116 -9.39 5.92 -29.44
N GLY A 117 -9.84 6.50 -30.55
CA GLY A 117 -10.96 7.45 -30.55
C GLY A 117 -12.30 6.83 -30.14
N LYS A 118 -12.56 5.58 -30.57
CA LYS A 118 -13.77 4.83 -30.18
C LYS A 118 -13.74 4.48 -28.69
N LYS A 119 -12.56 4.06 -28.20
CA LYS A 119 -12.31 3.79 -26.77
C LYS A 119 -12.56 5.03 -25.90
N ARG A 120 -12.07 6.21 -26.30
CA ARG A 120 -12.31 7.46 -25.57
C ARG A 120 -13.79 7.79 -25.43
N LYS A 121 -14.55 7.77 -26.54
CA LYS A 121 -16.01 8.03 -26.54
C LYS A 121 -16.77 7.02 -25.66
N ARG A 122 -16.38 5.75 -25.70
CA ARG A 122 -16.94 4.71 -24.83
C ARG A 122 -16.65 5.00 -23.36
N LEU A 123 -15.41 5.30 -23.00
CA LEU A 123 -15.04 5.59 -21.61
C LEU A 123 -15.74 6.85 -21.07
N GLU A 124 -15.87 7.89 -21.88
CA GLU A 124 -16.59 9.11 -21.54
C GLU A 124 -18.07 8.82 -21.24
N SER A 125 -18.76 8.16 -22.17
CA SER A 125 -20.18 7.80 -21.98
C SER A 125 -20.40 6.85 -20.79
N GLU A 126 -19.50 5.88 -20.57
CA GLU A 126 -19.57 5.01 -19.40
C GLU A 126 -19.38 5.75 -18.07
N ARG A 127 -18.42 6.68 -18.00
CA ARG A 127 -18.19 7.50 -16.81
C ARG A 127 -19.39 8.39 -16.52
N TRP A 128 -19.95 9.01 -17.55
CA TRP A 128 -21.15 9.83 -17.42
C TRP A 128 -22.34 9.03 -16.89
N ARG A 129 -22.64 7.86 -17.48
CA ARG A 129 -23.73 6.98 -17.01
C ARG A 129 -23.56 6.57 -15.55
N LYS A 130 -22.32 6.28 -15.12
CA LYS A 130 -22.03 5.94 -13.72
C LYS A 130 -22.26 7.11 -12.77
N ARG A 131 -21.83 8.32 -13.15
CA ARG A 131 -22.05 9.54 -12.35
C ARG A 131 -23.55 9.88 -12.27
N PHE A 132 -24.24 9.82 -13.41
CA PHE A 132 -25.69 10.02 -13.48
C PHE A 132 -26.43 9.02 -12.59
N GLN A 133 -26.13 7.73 -12.70
CA GLN A 133 -26.75 6.70 -11.86
C GLN A 133 -26.48 6.93 -10.36
N LYS A 134 -25.26 7.36 -9.98
CA LYS A 134 -24.93 7.70 -8.59
C LYS A 134 -25.78 8.87 -8.09
N GLY A 135 -25.85 9.97 -8.86
CA GLY A 135 -26.67 11.13 -8.53
C GLY A 135 -28.15 10.77 -8.42
N PHE A 136 -28.68 10.04 -9.40
CA PHE A 136 -30.07 9.60 -9.41
C PHE A 136 -30.43 8.74 -8.19
N LYS A 137 -29.58 7.78 -7.81
CA LYS A 137 -29.77 6.97 -6.60
C LYS A 137 -29.78 7.83 -5.33
N ALA A 138 -28.90 8.84 -5.25
CA ALA A 138 -28.86 9.77 -4.12
C ALA A 138 -30.15 10.62 -4.05
N THR A 139 -30.65 11.13 -5.17
CA THR A 139 -31.93 11.86 -5.22
C THR A 139 -33.09 10.96 -4.77
N VAL A 140 -33.16 9.72 -5.24
CA VAL A 140 -34.21 8.77 -4.82
C VAL A 140 -34.11 8.45 -3.33
N SER A 141 -32.89 8.29 -2.79
CA SER A 141 -32.67 8.14 -1.35
C SER A 141 -33.21 9.34 -0.60
N ARG A 142 -32.89 10.55 -1.06
CA ARG A 142 -33.33 11.80 -0.44
C ARG A 142 -34.85 11.96 -0.46
N VAL A 143 -35.49 11.62 -1.57
CA VAL A 143 -36.96 11.63 -1.67
C VAL A 143 -37.56 10.67 -0.64
N ARG A 144 -37.02 9.45 -0.50
CA ARG A 144 -37.49 8.49 0.50
C ARG A 144 -37.31 8.99 1.93
N GLU A 145 -36.21 9.67 2.23
CA GLU A 145 -35.99 10.30 3.54
C GLU A 145 -37.03 11.38 3.84
N LEU A 146 -37.30 12.26 2.87
CA LEU A 146 -38.30 13.34 3.02
C LEU A 146 -39.71 12.78 3.19
N THR A 147 -40.08 11.78 2.38
CA THR A 147 -41.36 11.08 2.51
C THR A 147 -41.49 10.40 3.88
N ALA A 148 -40.42 9.83 4.43
CA ALA A 148 -40.44 9.23 5.76
C ALA A 148 -40.60 10.27 6.89
N GLN A 149 -40.13 11.50 6.66
CA GLN A 149 -40.32 12.64 7.57
C GLN A 149 -41.72 13.29 7.42
N GLY A 150 -42.48 12.94 6.38
CA GLY A 150 -43.81 13.49 6.11
C GLY A 150 -43.80 14.76 5.25
N TRP A 151 -42.69 15.05 4.56
CA TRP A 151 -42.61 16.09 3.52
C TRP A 151 -43.07 15.57 2.16
#